data_AF-A0AAD1DR81-F1
#
_entry.id   AF-A0AAD1DR81-F1
#
_cell.length_a   1.000
_cell.length_b   1.000
_cell.length_c   1.000
_cell.angle_alpha   90.00
_cell.angle_beta   90.00
_cell.angle_gamma   90.00
#
_symmetry.space_group_name_H-M   'P 1'
#
loop_
_entity.id
_entity.type
_entity.pdbx_description
1 polymer ?
#
loop_
_entity_poly.entity_id
_entity_poly.type
_entity_poly.pdbx_seq_one_letter_code
_entity_poly.pdbx_strand_id
1 'polypeptide(L)'
;MKQIFLFFFLVIIIVNGQNKSKTFSDHCYLPNGEKCPREYATSKMTYGEFKTNFEKKGRVWSKIVTDDLIDVVFKSFTKIPLFVLIDGDKNYSSDRIQELIKMASEDDVYYFGRNHFGVKADIKKFIEKKTLDKNFLLETLGNPNEIKQSLFGGKSTECFIYLKEGVRIYFNNDLAIGFEEIE
;
A
#
# COMPACT_ATOMS: atom_id res chain seq x y z
N MET A 1 1.65 63.68 15.61
CA MET A 1 1.26 62.29 15.94
C MET A 1 0.75 61.57 14.69
N LYS A 2 1.63 61.10 13.80
CA LYS A 2 1.21 60.39 12.56
C LYS A 2 2.25 59.37 12.04
N GLN A 3 3.21 58.94 12.85
CA GLN A 3 4.29 58.04 12.42
C GLN A 3 4.40 56.72 13.21
N ILE A 4 3.50 56.45 14.16
CA ILE A 4 3.56 55.22 14.97
C ILE A 4 2.80 54.05 14.32
N PHE A 5 1.97 54.30 13.30
CA PHE A 5 1.12 53.27 12.69
C PHE A 5 1.81 52.40 11.62
N LEU A 6 2.99 52.77 11.12
CA LEU A 6 3.68 51.97 10.09
C LEU A 6 4.50 50.80 10.65
N PHE A 7 4.88 50.83 11.92
CA PHE A 7 5.71 49.78 12.51
C PHE A 7 4.90 48.53 12.90
N PHE A 8 3.61 48.67 13.21
CA PHE A 8 2.76 47.54 13.60
C PHE A 8 2.32 46.65 12.44
N PHE A 9 2.27 47.18 11.21
CA PHE A 9 1.92 46.37 10.03
C PHE A 9 3.08 45.50 9.53
N LEU A 10 4.33 45.89 9.80
CA LEU A 10 5.50 45.12 9.36
C LEU A 10 5.79 43.90 10.25
N VAL A 11 5.42 43.95 11.54
CA VAL A 11 5.63 42.82 12.46
C VAL A 11 4.63 41.69 12.21
N ILE A 12 3.41 41.99 11.72
CA ILE A 12 2.39 40.96 11.42
C ILE A 12 2.73 40.15 10.17
N ILE A 13 3.47 40.72 9.21
CA ILE A 13 3.89 40.00 7.99
C ILE A 13 4.99 38.96 8.29
N ILE A 14 5.77 39.15 9.36
CA ILE A 14 6.89 38.25 9.70
C ILE A 14 6.41 36.98 10.42
N VAL A 15 5.18 36.94 10.96
CA VAL A 15 4.68 35.78 11.74
C VAL A 15 4.11 34.65 10.85
N ASN A 16 3.83 34.90 9.56
CA ASN A 16 3.34 33.85 8.65
C ASN A 16 4.45 33.04 7.95
N GLY A 17 5.72 33.26 8.30
CA GLY A 17 6.85 32.44 7.88
C GLY A 17 7.05 31.19 8.75
N GLN A 18 6.01 30.65 9.40
CA GLN A 18 6.12 29.35 10.04
C GLN A 18 6.39 28.32 8.94
N ASN A 19 7.61 27.77 8.91
CA ASN A 19 7.93 26.56 8.16
C ASN A 19 6.84 25.53 8.46
N LYS A 20 5.89 25.36 7.52
CA LYS A 20 4.89 24.31 7.64
C LYS A 20 5.68 23.01 7.74
N SER A 21 5.56 22.33 8.87
CA SER A 21 6.15 21.01 9.04
C SER A 21 5.66 20.15 7.89
N LYS A 22 6.58 19.65 7.07
CA LYS A 22 6.23 18.79 5.95
C LYS A 22 5.51 17.55 6.48
N THR A 23 4.48 17.14 5.74
CA THR A 23 3.65 15.99 6.05
C THR A 23 3.88 14.90 5.01
N PHE A 24 3.43 13.67 5.27
CA PHE A 24 3.51 12.59 4.27
C PHE A 24 2.83 12.97 2.94
N SER A 25 1.71 13.72 2.98
CA SER A 25 1.01 14.16 1.77
C SER A 25 1.86 15.08 0.88
N ASP A 26 2.79 15.85 1.44
CA ASP A 26 3.68 16.72 0.65
C ASP A 26 4.66 15.91 -0.21
N HIS A 27 4.93 14.67 0.21
CA HIS A 27 5.88 13.73 -0.38
C HIS A 27 5.20 12.54 -1.07
N CYS A 28 3.87 12.54 -1.11
CA CYS A 28 3.07 11.41 -1.59
C CYS A 28 2.41 11.73 -2.93
N TYR A 29 2.38 10.73 -3.80
CA TYR A 29 1.70 10.76 -5.09
C TYR A 29 0.69 9.61 -5.20
N LEU A 30 -0.47 9.92 -5.76
CA LEU A 30 -1.44 8.94 -6.20
C LEU A 30 -0.92 8.20 -7.44
N PRO A 31 -1.48 7.02 -7.79
CA PRO A 31 -1.04 6.28 -8.96
C PRO A 31 -1.14 7.10 -10.25
N ASN A 32 -2.12 7.98 -10.39
CA ASN A 32 -2.26 8.87 -11.56
C ASN A 32 -1.20 10.01 -11.63
N GLY A 33 -0.32 10.12 -10.64
CA GLY A 33 0.72 11.14 -10.55
C GLY A 33 0.29 12.45 -9.88
N GLU A 34 -0.97 12.58 -9.45
CA GLU A 34 -1.40 13.71 -8.63
C GLU A 34 -0.82 13.61 -7.23
N LYS A 35 -0.63 14.74 -6.54
CA LYS A 35 -0.24 14.74 -5.12
C LYS A 35 -1.35 14.14 -4.27
N CYS A 36 -0.97 13.41 -3.23
CA CYS A 36 -1.93 12.88 -2.27
C CYS A 36 -2.69 14.03 -1.57
N PRO A 37 -3.98 13.84 -1.25
CA PRO A 37 -4.77 14.85 -0.58
C PRO A 37 -4.13 15.28 0.74
N ARG A 38 -4.11 16.59 1.03
CA ARG A 38 -3.47 17.11 2.25
C ARG A 38 -4.20 16.68 3.51
N GLU A 39 -5.51 16.46 3.43
CA GLU A 39 -6.34 15.95 4.51
C GLU A 39 -5.95 14.53 4.97
N TYR A 40 -5.18 13.79 4.17
CA TYR A 40 -4.74 12.44 4.55
C TYR A 40 -3.52 12.46 5.47
N ALA A 41 -2.86 13.61 5.68
CA ALA A 41 -1.72 13.70 6.57
C ALA A 41 -1.82 14.86 7.54
N THR A 42 -1.39 14.62 8.77
CA THR A 42 -1.12 15.68 9.76
C THR A 42 0.33 15.57 10.21
N SER A 43 0.89 16.66 10.74
CA SER A 43 2.30 16.73 11.11
C SER A 43 2.73 15.76 12.23
N LYS A 44 1.79 15.11 12.90
CA LYS A 44 2.04 14.14 13.99
C LYS A 44 1.58 12.72 13.66
N MET A 45 1.07 12.49 12.44
CA MET A 45 0.59 11.19 12.02
C MET A 45 1.77 10.22 11.86
N THR A 46 1.61 8.96 12.27
CA THR A 46 2.56 7.90 12.00
C THR A 46 2.41 7.37 10.57
N TYR A 47 3.45 6.72 10.04
CA TYR A 47 3.34 6.10 8.71
C TYR A 47 2.26 4.99 8.65
N GLY A 48 2.03 4.29 9.77
CA GLY A 48 0.95 3.31 9.88
C GLY A 48 -0.43 3.94 9.72
N GLU A 49 -0.69 5.03 10.44
CA GLU A 49 -1.94 5.80 10.36
C GLU A 49 -2.11 6.48 8.99
N PHE A 50 -1.02 6.90 8.36
CA PHE A 50 -1.09 7.47 7.01
C PHE A 50 -1.64 6.45 6.00
N LYS A 51 -1.14 5.21 6.04
CA LYS A 51 -1.57 4.13 5.16
C LYS A 51 -3.04 3.77 5.32
N THR A 52 -3.63 3.94 6.50
CA THR A 52 -5.05 3.59 6.71
C THR A 52 -6.01 4.55 6.03
N ASN A 53 -5.57 5.74 5.59
CA ASN A 53 -6.36 6.62 4.72
C ASN A 53 -6.57 6.02 3.32
N PHE A 54 -5.68 5.14 2.87
CA PHE A 54 -5.75 4.47 1.57
C PHE A 54 -6.33 3.05 1.67
N GLU A 55 -6.05 2.33 2.77
CA GLU A 55 -6.62 1.02 3.05
C GLU A 55 -6.97 0.91 4.55
N LYS A 56 -8.26 1.04 4.88
CA LYS A 56 -8.74 1.19 6.27
C LYS A 56 -8.30 0.07 7.22
N LYS A 57 -8.03 -1.13 6.71
CA LYS A 57 -7.60 -2.28 7.52
C LYS A 57 -6.09 -2.44 7.58
N GLY A 58 -5.32 -1.52 7.00
CA GLY A 58 -3.86 -1.53 6.96
C GLY A 58 -3.27 -2.68 6.14
N ARG A 59 -4.04 -3.29 5.24
CA ARG A 59 -3.63 -4.42 4.41
C ARG A 59 -2.91 -3.93 3.17
N VAL A 60 -1.68 -3.51 3.43
CA VAL A 60 -0.80 -2.94 2.44
C VAL A 60 0.56 -3.63 2.47
N TRP A 61 1.18 -3.69 1.32
CA TRP A 61 2.60 -4.02 1.18
C TRP A 61 3.30 -2.87 0.47
N SER A 62 4.61 -2.80 0.59
CA SER A 62 5.36 -1.73 -0.04
C SER A 62 6.74 -2.21 -0.47
N LYS A 63 7.31 -1.53 -1.46
CA LYS A 63 8.62 -1.82 -2.03
C LYS A 63 9.39 -0.53 -2.23
N ILE A 64 10.65 -0.57 -1.81
CA ILE A 64 11.59 0.50 -2.05
C ILE A 64 12.28 0.24 -3.39
N VAL A 65 12.15 1.15 -4.36
CA VAL A 65 12.56 0.94 -5.76
C VAL A 65 13.89 1.59 -6.14
N THR A 66 14.45 2.44 -5.28
CA THR A 66 15.66 3.21 -5.57
C THR A 66 16.44 3.51 -4.30
N ASP A 67 17.73 3.84 -4.44
CA ASP A 67 18.57 4.36 -3.35
C ASP A 67 18.00 5.66 -2.73
N ASP A 68 17.16 6.40 -3.46
CA ASP A 68 16.44 7.59 -3.01
C ASP A 68 15.28 7.31 -2.03
N LEU A 69 15.20 6.11 -1.42
CA LEU A 69 14.17 5.71 -0.43
C LEU A 69 12.72 5.93 -0.90
N ILE A 70 12.44 5.70 -2.19
CA ILE A 70 11.09 5.80 -2.75
C ILE A 70 10.29 4.55 -2.39
N ASP A 71 9.27 4.70 -1.56
CA ASP A 71 8.39 3.61 -1.12
C ASP A 71 7.09 3.59 -1.95
N VAL A 72 6.93 2.57 -2.79
CA VAL A 72 5.71 2.34 -3.56
C VAL A 72 4.82 1.40 -2.77
N VAL A 73 3.61 1.85 -2.43
CA VAL A 73 2.67 1.13 -1.58
C VAL A 73 1.52 0.57 -2.42
N PHE A 74 1.17 -0.68 -2.13
CA PHE A 74 0.16 -1.46 -2.84
C PHE A 74 -0.81 -2.12 -1.86
N LYS A 75 -1.99 -2.49 -2.34
CA LYS A 75 -2.94 -3.30 -1.57
C LYS A 75 -2.45 -4.75 -1.49
N SER A 76 -2.49 -5.36 -0.30
CA SER A 76 -2.06 -6.76 -0.04
C SER A 76 -2.62 -7.75 -1.06
N PHE A 77 -1.84 -8.78 -1.40
CA PHE A 77 -2.18 -9.83 -2.38
C PHE A 77 -2.51 -9.35 -3.81
N THR A 78 -2.46 -8.06 -4.08
CA THR A 78 -2.72 -7.48 -5.39
C THR A 78 -1.51 -6.70 -5.90
N LYS A 79 -1.49 -6.43 -7.21
CA LYS A 79 -0.60 -5.44 -7.84
C LYS A 79 -1.24 -4.05 -7.95
N ILE A 80 -2.28 -3.76 -7.18
CA ILE A 80 -2.98 -2.47 -7.24
C ILE A 80 -2.18 -1.44 -6.43
N PRO A 81 -1.58 -0.41 -7.05
CA PRO A 81 -0.88 0.64 -6.34
C PRO A 81 -1.88 1.53 -5.59
N LEU A 82 -1.50 1.92 -4.39
CA LEU A 82 -2.27 2.84 -3.54
C LEU A 82 -1.66 4.24 -3.57
N PHE A 83 -0.34 4.35 -3.38
CA PHE A 83 0.39 5.60 -3.47
C PHE A 83 1.91 5.35 -3.59
N VAL A 84 2.65 6.40 -3.95
CA VAL A 84 4.11 6.45 -3.96
C VAL A 84 4.57 7.51 -2.97
N LEU A 85 5.40 7.15 -2.00
CA LEU A 85 6.03 8.08 -1.07
C LEU A 85 7.49 8.31 -1.49
N ILE A 86 7.87 9.56 -1.66
CA ILE A 86 9.18 9.96 -2.15
C ILE A 86 9.86 10.80 -1.08
N ASP A 87 11.00 10.34 -0.56
CA ASP A 87 11.76 11.16 0.37
C ASP A 87 12.38 12.37 -0.36
N GLY A 88 12.25 13.57 0.22
CA GLY A 88 12.76 14.82 -0.33
C GLY A 88 11.79 15.68 -1.17
N ASP A 89 12.28 16.84 -1.62
CA ASP A 89 11.47 17.92 -2.22
C ASP A 89 11.36 17.88 -3.74
N LYS A 90 11.78 16.77 -4.35
CA LYS A 90 11.71 16.62 -5.81
C LYS A 90 10.24 16.49 -6.24
N ASN A 91 9.86 17.28 -7.25
CA ASN A 91 8.58 17.09 -7.94
C ASN A 91 8.74 16.06 -9.06
N TYR A 92 7.82 15.11 -9.12
CA TYR A 92 7.80 14.03 -10.09
C TYR A 92 6.63 14.23 -11.05
N SER A 93 6.86 14.00 -12.34
CA SER A 93 5.80 13.97 -13.34
C SER A 93 4.96 12.69 -13.20
N SER A 94 3.73 12.70 -13.72
CA SER A 94 2.89 11.50 -13.77
C SER A 94 3.58 10.33 -14.47
N ASP A 95 4.28 10.57 -15.57
CA ASP A 95 5.04 9.53 -16.29
C ASP A 95 6.11 8.90 -15.40
N ARG A 96 6.83 9.71 -14.61
CA ARG A 96 7.83 9.18 -13.68
C ARG A 96 7.20 8.40 -12.53
N ILE A 97 6.03 8.82 -12.03
CA ILE A 97 5.29 8.05 -11.02
C ILE A 97 4.86 6.68 -11.58
N GLN A 98 4.36 6.65 -12.81
CA GLN A 98 4.01 5.41 -13.49
C GLN A 98 5.23 4.50 -13.70
N GLU A 99 6.37 5.08 -14.09
CA GLU A 99 7.64 4.35 -14.21
C GLU A 99 8.08 3.74 -12.88
N LEU A 100 8.02 4.49 -11.77
CA LEU A 100 8.36 3.99 -10.44
C LEU A 100 7.45 2.83 -9.99
N ILE A 101 6.14 2.96 -10.24
CA ILE A 101 5.16 1.89 -9.97
C ILE A 101 5.49 0.66 -10.81
N LYS A 102 5.80 0.87 -12.10
CA LYS A 102 6.17 -0.18 -13.03
C LYS A 102 7.43 -0.90 -12.56
N MET A 103 8.51 -0.18 -12.25
CA MET A 103 9.74 -0.72 -11.67
C MET A 103 9.48 -1.52 -10.39
N ALA A 104 8.60 -1.03 -9.50
CA ALA A 104 8.24 -1.74 -8.30
C ALA A 104 7.53 -3.07 -8.63
N SER A 105 6.70 -3.08 -9.67
CA SER A 105 5.91 -4.24 -10.08
C SER A 105 6.59 -5.21 -11.07
N GLU A 106 7.63 -4.77 -11.79
CA GLU A 106 8.25 -5.48 -12.93
C GLU A 106 9.11 -6.67 -12.51
N ASP A 107 9.86 -6.54 -11.41
CA ASP A 107 10.67 -7.64 -10.86
C ASP A 107 9.90 -8.53 -9.88
N ASP A 108 8.67 -8.14 -9.54
CA ASP A 108 7.84 -8.84 -8.57
C ASP A 108 6.99 -9.90 -9.27
N VAL A 109 7.62 -11.05 -9.51
CA VAL A 109 6.91 -12.34 -9.60
C VAL A 109 6.27 -12.58 -8.23
N TYR A 110 5.03 -13.09 -8.18
CA TYR A 110 4.44 -13.58 -6.95
C TYR A 110 5.32 -14.72 -6.39
N TYR A 111 6.38 -14.41 -5.63
CA TYR A 111 7.29 -15.43 -5.12
C TYR A 111 6.81 -15.95 -3.78
N PHE A 112 6.34 -17.19 -3.79
CA PHE A 112 6.09 -18.01 -2.62
C PHE A 112 7.36 -18.80 -2.26
N GLY A 113 8.40 -18.16 -1.70
CA GLY A 113 9.58 -18.91 -1.26
C GLY A 113 10.86 -18.12 -1.02
N ARG A 114 11.79 -18.73 -0.26
CA ARG A 114 13.01 -18.16 0.34
C ARG A 114 13.97 -17.51 -0.67
N ASN A 115 13.85 -16.22 -0.92
CA ASN A 115 14.98 -15.33 -1.20
C ASN A 115 14.59 -13.88 -0.86
N HIS A 116 15.50 -13.15 -0.20
CA HIS A 116 15.19 -12.01 0.67
C HIS A 116 14.92 -10.68 -0.03
N PHE A 117 14.53 -10.65 -1.31
CA PHE A 117 14.19 -9.42 -2.02
C PHE A 117 13.06 -9.68 -3.03
N GLY A 118 11.81 -9.48 -2.58
CA GLY A 118 10.60 -9.69 -3.39
C GLY A 118 9.33 -9.72 -2.53
N VAL A 119 8.19 -9.39 -3.15
CA VAL A 119 6.80 -9.31 -2.66
C VAL A 119 6.58 -9.83 -1.24
N LYS A 120 6.34 -8.91 -0.30
CA LYS A 120 5.80 -9.26 1.03
C LYS A 120 4.32 -9.64 0.89
N ALA A 121 4.06 -10.86 0.43
CA ALA A 121 2.75 -11.47 0.48
C ALA A 121 2.89 -12.98 0.66
N ASP A 122 3.53 -13.36 1.76
CA ASP A 122 3.70 -14.75 2.14
C ASP A 122 2.34 -15.31 2.61
N ILE A 123 1.45 -15.66 1.67
CA ILE A 123 0.16 -16.34 1.94
C ILE A 123 0.42 -17.50 2.88
N LYS A 124 1.52 -18.24 2.67
CA LYS A 124 1.97 -19.31 3.56
C LYS A 124 2.18 -18.80 4.99
N LYS A 125 2.85 -17.67 5.21
CA LYS A 125 2.98 -17.06 6.54
C LYS A 125 1.66 -16.58 7.14
N PHE A 126 0.73 -16.05 6.34
CA PHE A 126 -0.61 -15.73 6.85
C PHE A 126 -1.41 -16.99 7.22
N ILE A 127 -1.24 -18.09 6.48
CA ILE A 127 -1.79 -19.42 6.79
C ILE A 127 -1.13 -19.99 8.06
N GLU A 128 0.20 -19.99 8.15
CA GLU A 128 0.99 -20.47 9.30
C GLU A 128 0.63 -19.71 10.57
N LYS A 129 0.42 -18.39 10.46
CA LYS A 129 -0.04 -17.54 11.57
C LYS A 129 -1.54 -17.63 11.84
N LYS A 130 -2.29 -18.36 11.02
CA LYS A 130 -3.77 -18.47 11.09
C LYS A 130 -4.49 -17.13 11.04
N THR A 131 -3.96 -16.20 10.25
CA THR A 131 -4.53 -14.86 10.06
C THR A 131 -5.17 -14.67 8.68
N LEU A 132 -5.01 -15.64 7.78
CA LEU A 132 -5.73 -15.66 6.51
C LEU A 132 -7.08 -16.37 6.67
N ASP A 133 -8.11 -15.59 6.99
CA ASP A 133 -9.50 -16.06 6.97
C ASP A 133 -10.23 -15.63 5.68
N LYS A 134 -11.44 -16.16 5.45
CA LYS A 134 -12.27 -15.82 4.28
C LYS A 134 -12.58 -14.32 4.19
N ASN A 135 -12.89 -13.67 5.31
CA ASN A 135 -13.24 -12.25 5.31
C ASN A 135 -12.02 -11.40 4.95
N PHE A 136 -10.86 -11.72 5.52
CA PHE A 136 -9.58 -11.12 5.15
C PHE A 136 -9.38 -11.23 3.65
N LEU A 137 -9.56 -12.42 3.09
CA LEU A 137 -9.32 -12.68 1.68
C LEU A 137 -10.31 -11.93 0.78
N LEU A 138 -11.62 -12.04 1.04
CA LEU A 138 -12.68 -11.42 0.25
C LEU A 138 -12.58 -9.90 0.22
N GLU A 139 -12.23 -9.28 1.33
CA GLU A 139 -12.06 -7.83 1.37
C GLU A 139 -10.73 -7.37 0.74
N THR A 140 -9.74 -8.26 0.66
CA THR A 140 -8.43 -7.98 0.05
C THR A 140 -8.50 -8.14 -1.47
N LEU A 141 -8.97 -9.30 -1.94
CA LEU A 141 -9.01 -9.68 -3.36
C LEU A 141 -10.37 -9.46 -4.03
N GLY A 142 -11.44 -9.27 -3.26
CA GLY A 142 -12.80 -9.29 -3.79
C GLY A 142 -13.38 -10.71 -3.83
N ASN A 143 -14.47 -10.88 -4.57
CA ASN A 143 -15.06 -12.21 -4.76
C ASN A 143 -14.16 -13.07 -5.66
N PRO A 144 -13.97 -14.37 -5.34
CA PRO A 144 -13.27 -15.28 -6.22
C PRO A 144 -14.04 -15.49 -7.52
N ASN A 145 -13.33 -15.91 -8.57
CA ASN A 145 -13.93 -16.33 -9.83
C ASN A 145 -14.78 -17.59 -9.65
N GLU A 146 -14.33 -18.53 -8.81
CA GLU A 146 -15.03 -19.77 -8.52
C GLU A 146 -14.89 -20.16 -7.04
N ILE A 147 -15.94 -20.79 -6.49
CA ILE A 147 -15.91 -21.47 -5.19
C ILE A 147 -16.34 -22.91 -5.43
N LYS A 148 -15.50 -23.87 -5.05
CA LYS A 148 -15.80 -25.30 -5.20
C LYS A 148 -15.25 -26.14 -4.06
N GLN A 149 -15.74 -27.37 -3.95
CA GLN A 149 -15.10 -28.38 -3.11
C GLN A 149 -13.92 -29.01 -3.86
N SER A 150 -12.79 -29.18 -3.17
CA SER A 150 -11.58 -29.82 -3.69
C SER A 150 -10.88 -30.62 -2.60
N LEU A 151 -9.98 -31.52 -3.00
CA LEU A 151 -9.13 -32.24 -2.06
C LEU A 151 -7.84 -31.47 -1.79
N PHE A 152 -7.54 -31.22 -0.51
CA PHE A 152 -6.24 -30.71 -0.07
C PHE A 152 -5.73 -31.56 1.09
N GLY A 153 -4.51 -32.10 0.96
CA GLY A 153 -3.97 -33.05 1.95
C GLY A 153 -4.85 -34.30 2.16
N GLY A 154 -5.58 -34.74 1.13
CA GLY A 154 -6.48 -35.90 1.18
C GLY A 154 -7.84 -35.65 1.84
N LYS A 155 -8.18 -34.42 2.21
CA LYS A 155 -9.48 -34.06 2.81
C LYS A 155 -10.29 -33.16 1.87
N SER A 156 -11.61 -33.33 1.87
CA SER A 156 -12.52 -32.40 1.19
C SER A 156 -12.48 -31.04 1.88
N THR A 157 -12.24 -29.99 1.10
CA THR A 157 -12.00 -28.63 1.55
C THR A 157 -12.65 -27.66 0.58
N GLU A 158 -13.09 -26.52 1.09
CA GLU A 158 -13.58 -25.45 0.23
C GLU A 158 -12.39 -24.74 -0.44
N CYS A 159 -12.51 -24.45 -1.72
CA CYS A 159 -11.45 -23.89 -2.54
C CYS A 159 -11.96 -22.64 -3.24
N PHE A 160 -11.30 -21.51 -3.01
CA PHE A 160 -11.56 -20.24 -3.68
C PHE A 160 -10.53 -20.05 -4.78
N ILE A 161 -10.97 -19.73 -5.99
CA ILE A 161 -10.11 -19.59 -7.17
C ILE A 161 -10.12 -18.14 -7.65
N TYR A 162 -8.95 -17.53 -7.72
CA TYR A 162 -8.70 -16.18 -8.22
C TYR A 162 -7.85 -16.28 -9.49
N LEU A 163 -8.52 -16.37 -10.65
CA LEU A 163 -7.89 -16.56 -11.95
C LEU A 163 -7.01 -15.37 -12.34
N LYS A 164 -7.46 -14.15 -12.03
CA LYS A 164 -6.70 -12.93 -12.35
C LYS A 164 -5.39 -12.85 -11.56
N GLU A 165 -5.42 -13.28 -10.30
CA GLU A 165 -4.27 -13.31 -9.40
C GLU A 165 -3.45 -14.61 -9.51
N GLY A 166 -3.88 -15.57 -10.33
CA GLY A 166 -3.17 -16.83 -10.56
C GLY A 166 -3.07 -17.71 -9.31
N VAL A 167 -4.07 -17.67 -8.42
CA VAL A 167 -4.00 -18.40 -7.14
C VAL A 167 -5.32 -19.04 -6.76
N ARG A 168 -5.25 -20.22 -6.14
CA ARG A 168 -6.36 -20.82 -5.41
C ARG A 168 -5.99 -21.05 -3.96
N ILE A 169 -6.94 -20.86 -3.07
CA ILE A 169 -6.74 -20.93 -1.62
C ILE A 169 -7.74 -21.94 -1.05
N TYR A 170 -7.21 -22.86 -0.24
CA TYR A 170 -7.94 -23.95 0.37
C TYR A 170 -8.30 -23.60 1.80
N PHE A 171 -9.54 -23.87 2.18
CA PHE A 171 -10.12 -23.53 3.46
C PHE A 171 -10.62 -24.76 4.21
N ASN A 172 -10.38 -24.75 5.52
CA ASN A 172 -11.09 -25.59 6.46
C ASN A 172 -11.91 -24.69 7.38
N ASN A 173 -13.23 -24.79 7.28
CA ASN A 173 -14.15 -23.77 7.78
C ASN A 173 -13.78 -22.40 7.18
N ASP A 174 -13.46 -21.41 8.01
CA ASP A 174 -13.18 -20.04 7.56
C ASP A 174 -11.70 -19.70 7.49
N LEU A 175 -10.80 -20.62 7.87
CA LEU A 175 -9.36 -20.40 7.87
C LEU A 175 -8.70 -21.07 6.67
N ALA A 176 -7.82 -20.33 6.00
CA ALA A 176 -7.00 -20.87 4.94
C ALA A 176 -5.99 -21.87 5.54
N ILE A 177 -5.88 -23.02 4.88
CA ILE A 177 -5.01 -24.14 5.28
C ILE A 177 -3.94 -24.44 4.22
N GLY A 178 -4.08 -23.88 3.02
CA GLY A 178 -3.19 -24.11 1.90
C GLY A 178 -3.52 -23.19 0.74
N PHE A 179 -2.62 -23.14 -0.23
CA PHE A 179 -2.83 -22.45 -1.48
C PHE A 179 -2.01 -23.15 -2.58
N GLU A 180 -2.40 -22.95 -3.82
CA GLU A 180 -1.68 -23.39 -5.01
C GLU A 180 -1.71 -22.27 -6.05
N GLU A 181 -0.62 -22.13 -6.79
CA GLU A 181 -0.55 -21.27 -7.97
C GLU A 181 -1.28 -21.90 -9.16
N ILE A 182 -1.76 -21.05 -10.06
CA ILE A 182 -2.45 -21.43 -11.28
C ILE A 182 -1.71 -20.74 -12.42
N GLU A 183 -1.26 -21.54 -13.40
CA GLU A 183 -0.64 -21.06 -14.64
C GLU A 183 -1.66 -20.38 -15.57
#